data_AF-A0A7W8KMD2-F1
#
_entry.id   AF-A0A7W8KMD2-F1
#
_cell.length_a   1.000
_cell.length_b   1.000
_cell.length_c   1.000
_cell.angle_alpha   90.00
_cell.angle_beta   90.00
_cell.angle_gamma   90.00
#
_symmetry.space_group_name_H-M   'P 1'
#
loop_
_entity.id
_entity.type
_entity.pdbx_description
1 polymer ?
#
loop_
_entity_poly.entity_id
_entity_poly.type
_entity_poly.pdbx_seq_one_letter_code
_entity_poly.pdbx_strand_id
1 'polypeptide(L)'
;MLNIDRKHLIQILEVRSVVATNSKTGLPFDSLRAECVVSGFEDGERRGEMILAAGLKTAQSGFYFAHIELEVTHDRIVVPRILSLIPAGKIETDEE
;
A
#
# COMPACT_ATOMS: atom_id res chain seq x y z
N MET A 1 17.92 -20.27 -7.74
CA MET A 1 16.85 -19.69 -6.91
C MET A 1 16.85 -18.19 -7.19
N LEU A 2 15.85 -17.68 -7.91
CA LEU A 2 15.76 -16.25 -8.20
C LEU A 2 15.46 -15.55 -6.88
N ASN A 3 16.41 -14.77 -6.37
CA ASN A 3 16.23 -13.94 -5.20
C ASN A 3 15.27 -12.82 -5.61
N ILE A 4 13.96 -13.08 -5.55
CA ILE A 4 12.93 -12.09 -5.83
C ILE A 4 13.12 -11.02 -4.76
N ASP A 5 13.59 -9.86 -5.18
CA ASP A 5 13.83 -8.74 -4.28
C ASP A 5 12.48 -8.34 -3.67
N ARG A 6 12.22 -8.77 -2.42
CA ARG A 6 10.96 -8.51 -1.68
C ARG A 6 10.86 -7.06 -1.22
N LYS A 7 11.84 -6.22 -1.55
CA LYS A 7 11.76 -4.78 -1.34
C LYS A 7 10.53 -4.28 -2.09
N HIS A 8 9.61 -3.66 -1.36
CA HIS A 8 8.33 -3.16 -1.87
C HIS A 8 7.25 -4.22 -2.12
N LEU A 9 7.39 -5.43 -1.58
CA LEU A 9 6.28 -6.35 -1.47
C LEU A 9 5.28 -5.86 -0.41
N ILE A 10 4.01 -5.79 -0.81
CA ILE A 10 2.90 -5.44 0.06
C ILE A 10 1.86 -6.55 -0.04
N GLN A 11 1.42 -7.08 1.10
CA GLN A 11 0.25 -7.93 1.17
C GLN A 11 -0.95 -7.09 1.57
N ILE A 12 -1.97 -7.00 0.72
CA ILE A 12 -3.27 -6.44 1.07
C ILE A 12 -4.10 -7.54 1.71
N LEU A 13 -4.59 -7.30 2.93
CA LEU A 13 -5.44 -8.23 3.68
C LEU A 13 -6.92 -8.00 3.36
N GLU A 14 -7.34 -6.74 3.38
CA GLU A 14 -8.73 -6.33 3.18
C GLU A 14 -8.78 -4.93 2.55
N VAL A 15 -9.77 -4.68 1.71
CA VAL A 15 -10.09 -3.35 1.18
C VAL A 15 -11.51 -2.97 1.61
N ARG A 16 -11.65 -1.80 2.22
CA ARG A 16 -12.93 -1.28 2.71
C ARG A 16 -13.19 0.14 2.23
N SER A 17 -14.47 0.45 2.02
CA SER A 17 -14.92 1.82 1.78
C SER A 17 -15.11 2.57 3.09
N VAL A 18 -14.62 3.79 3.15
CA VAL A 18 -14.73 4.68 4.30
C VAL A 18 -15.11 6.07 3.80
N VAL A 19 -16.07 6.70 4.47
CA VAL A 19 -16.40 8.11 4.21
C VAL A 19 -15.32 8.96 4.87
N ALA A 20 -14.57 9.70 4.05
CA ALA A 20 -13.54 10.63 4.50
C ALA A 20 -13.98 12.08 4.25
N THR A 21 -13.38 13.03 4.96
CA THR A 21 -13.65 14.47 4.78
C THR A 21 -12.53 15.11 3.97
N ASN A 22 -12.86 15.82 2.89
CA ASN A 22 -11.89 16.54 2.10
C ASN A 22 -11.35 17.73 2.91
N SER A 23 -10.04 17.78 3.14
CA SER A 23 -9.42 18.82 3.96
C SER A 23 -9.52 20.23 3.37
N LYS A 24 -9.73 20.38 2.06
CA LYS A 24 -9.87 21.68 1.37
C LYS A 24 -11.31 22.18 1.35
N THR A 25 -12.29 21.29 1.17
CA THR A 25 -13.70 21.69 0.97
C THR A 25 -14.61 21.36 2.15
N GLY A 26 -14.16 20.53 3.10
CA GLY A 26 -14.97 20.04 4.22
C GLY A 26 -16.06 19.04 3.83
N LEU A 27 -16.19 18.70 2.55
CA LEU A 27 -17.23 17.80 2.06
C LEU A 27 -16.85 16.33 2.25
N PRO A 28 -17.82 15.44 2.55
CA PRO A 28 -17.58 14.01 2.59
C PRO A 28 -17.29 13.48 1.19
N PHE A 29 -16.40 12.49 1.11
CA PHE A 29 -16.13 11.75 -0.12
C PHE A 29 -15.82 10.28 0.20
N ASP A 30 -16.14 9.39 -0.74
CA ASP A 30 -15.83 7.97 -0.61
C ASP A 30 -14.33 7.72 -0.84
N SER A 31 -13.69 7.12 0.15
CA SER A 31 -12.30 6.71 0.12
C SER A 31 -12.21 5.20 0.27
N LEU A 32 -11.30 4.56 -0.46
CA LEU A 32 -10.98 3.16 -0.23
C LEU A 32 -9.72 3.09 0.63
N ARG A 33 -9.78 2.31 1.71
CA ARG A 33 -8.66 2.02 2.60
C ARG A 33 -8.33 0.54 2.52
N ALA A 34 -7.05 0.24 2.38
CA ALA A 34 -6.55 -1.12 2.37
C ALA A 34 -5.75 -1.37 3.64
N GLU A 35 -6.12 -2.42 4.37
CA GLU A 35 -5.28 -2.97 5.40
C GLU A 35 -4.19 -3.82 4.76
N CYS A 36 -2.94 -3.60 5.16
CA CYS A 36 -1.80 -4.21 4.50
C CYS A 36 -0.68 -4.56 5.46
N VAL A 37 0.12 -5.55 5.05
CA VAL A 37 1.38 -5.93 5.68
C VAL A 37 2.50 -5.52 4.72
N VAL A 38 3.50 -4.82 5.26
CA VAL A 38 4.69 -4.39 4.53
C VAL A 38 5.90 -5.04 5.17
N SER A 39 6.68 -5.74 4.38
CA SER A 39 7.97 -6.32 4.79
C SER A 39 9.07 -5.28 4.60
N GLY A 40 9.66 -4.81 5.71
CA GLY A 40 10.76 -3.85 5.73
C GLY A 40 12.15 -4.49 5.66
N PHE A 41 13.17 -3.68 5.36
CA PHE A 41 14.55 -4.14 5.15
C PHE A 41 15.28 -4.68 6.39
N GLU A 42 14.83 -4.35 7.60
CA GLU A 42 15.56 -4.73 8.84
C GLU A 42 14.68 -5.21 10.01
N ASP A 43 13.36 -5.00 9.99
CA ASP A 43 12.49 -5.32 11.14
C ASP A 43 11.12 -5.86 10.72
N GLY A 44 11.08 -7.15 10.37
CA GLY A 44 9.88 -7.96 10.31
C GLY A 44 8.73 -7.44 9.42
N GLU A 45 7.59 -8.08 9.57
CA GLU A 45 6.34 -7.69 8.94
C GLU A 45 5.65 -6.60 9.77
N ARG A 46 5.30 -5.48 9.14
CA ARG A 46 4.55 -4.39 9.78
C ARG A 46 3.16 -4.27 9.18
N ARG A 47 2.14 -4.34 10.02
CA ARG A 47 0.74 -4.13 9.64
C ARG A 47 0.41 -2.64 9.70
N GLY A 48 -0.28 -2.15 8.68
CA GLY A 48 -0.71 -0.75 8.58
C GLY A 48 -1.88 -0.59 7.63
N GLU A 49 -2.32 0.65 7.47
CA GLU A 49 -3.39 1.00 6.56
C GLU A 49 -2.90 1.99 5.51
N MET A 50 -3.29 1.78 4.25
CA MET A 50 -3.04 2.72 3.16
C MET A 50 -4.34 3.24 2.58
N ILE A 51 -4.31 4.48 2.12
CA ILE A 51 -5.39 5.06 1.33
C ILE A 51 -5.15 4.69 -0.13
N LEU A 52 -6.10 4.00 -0.75
CA LEU A 52 -6.03 3.67 -2.17
C LEU A 52 -6.40 4.89 -3.01
N ALA A 53 -5.45 5.38 -3.79
CA ALA A 53 -5.68 6.41 -4.79
C ALA A 53 -6.71 5.94 -5.83
N ALA A 54 -7.32 6.86 -6.57
CA ALA A 54 -8.38 6.55 -7.52
C ALA A 54 -7.98 5.51 -8.59
N GLY A 55 -6.71 5.47 -9.00
CA GLY A 55 -6.17 4.48 -9.93
C GLY A 55 -5.94 3.08 -9.33
N LEU A 56 -6.08 2.92 -8.02
CA LEU A 56 -5.83 1.67 -7.29
C LEU A 56 -7.12 1.06 -6.72
N LYS A 57 -8.29 1.60 -7.09
CA LYS A 57 -9.59 1.16 -6.54
C LYS A 57 -9.97 -0.28 -6.87
N THR A 58 -9.30 -0.88 -7.85
CA THR A 58 -9.51 -2.28 -8.24
C THR A 58 -8.59 -3.26 -7.50
N ALA A 59 -7.70 -2.76 -6.63
CA ALA A 59 -6.89 -3.61 -5.77
C ALA A 59 -7.79 -4.45 -4.86
N GLN A 60 -7.43 -5.72 -4.69
CA GLN A 60 -8.12 -6.69 -3.85
C GLN A 60 -7.11 -7.27 -2.84
N SER A 61 -7.58 -8.16 -1.97
CA SER A 61 -6.69 -8.92 -1.11
C SER A 61 -5.67 -9.73 -1.93
N GLY A 62 -4.40 -9.68 -1.57
CA GLY A 62 -3.34 -10.40 -2.26
C GLY A 62 -1.97 -9.74 -2.15
N PHE A 63 -0.99 -10.33 -2.81
CA PHE A 63 0.38 -9.83 -2.83
C PHE A 63 0.63 -8.94 -4.05
N TYR A 64 1.28 -7.80 -3.81
CA TYR A 64 1.57 -6.78 -4.82
C TYR A 64 3.00 -6.26 -4.69
N PHE A 65 3.65 -6.04 -5.82
CA PHE A 65 4.81 -5.16 -5.88
C PHE A 65 4.33 -3.72 -5.99
N ALA A 66 4.75 -2.90 -5.03
CA ALA A 66 4.45 -1.47 -5.02
C ALA A 66 5.51 -0.70 -5.80
N HIS A 67 5.07 0.10 -6.78
CA HIS A 67 5.93 1.13 -7.36
C HIS A 67 5.85 2.39 -6.49
N ILE A 68 6.98 2.78 -5.90
CA ILE A 68 7.06 3.88 -4.93
C ILE A 68 7.84 5.04 -5.54
N GLU A 69 7.30 6.25 -5.39
CA GLU A 69 8.04 7.50 -5.59
C GLU A 69 8.27 8.20 -4.25
N LEU A 70 9.23 9.11 -4.22
CA LEU A 70 9.46 9.98 -3.06
C LEU A 70 8.81 11.34 -3.32
N GLU A 71 7.92 11.75 -2.43
CA GLU A 71 7.29 13.06 -2.45
C GLU A 71 7.79 13.90 -1.27
N VAL A 72 7.97 15.21 -1.49
CA VAL A 72 8.32 16.15 -0.42
C VAL A 72 7.05 16.83 0.06
N THR A 73 6.70 16.62 1.33
CA THR A 73 5.53 17.26 1.93
C THR A 73 5.73 18.76 2.13
N HIS A 74 4.65 19.48 2.44
CA HIS A 74 4.72 20.91 2.77
C HIS A 74 5.67 21.21 3.93
N ASP A 75 5.74 20.30 4.91
CA ASP A 75 6.64 20.36 6.07
C ASP A 75 8.09 19.97 5.73
N ARG A 76 8.41 19.83 4.44
CA ARG A 76 9.73 19.44 3.91
C ARG A 76 10.17 18.04 4.34
N ILE A 77 9.21 17.15 4.61
CA ILE A 77 9.48 15.74 4.94
C ILE A 77 9.43 14.93 3.64
N VAL A 78 10.43 14.09 3.41
CA VAL A 78 10.41 13.12 2.29
C VAL A 78 9.60 11.92 2.72
N VAL A 79 8.51 11.63 2.01
CA VAL A 79 7.62 10.50 2.30
C VAL A 79 7.46 9.61 1.07
N PRO A 80 7.39 8.28 1.25
CA PRO A 80 7.11 7.37 0.16
C PRO A 80 5.64 7.46 -0.25
N ARG A 81 5.38 7.49 -1.56
CA ARG A 81 4.04 7.45 -2.14
C ARG A 81 3.92 6.29 -3.12
N ILE A 82 2.85 5.51 -2.98
CA ILE A 82 2.54 4.38 -3.88
C ILE A 82 1.88 4.92 -5.14
N LEU A 83 2.49 4.68 -6.29
CA LEU A 83 1.99 5.04 -7.61
C LEU A 83 1.12 3.96 -8.23
N SER A 84 1.59 2.71 -8.15
CA SER A 84 0.91 1.54 -8.71
C SER A 84 1.15 0.29 -7.87
N LEU A 85 0.20 -0.63 -7.96
CA LEU A 85 0.25 -1.95 -7.36
C LEU A 85 0.21 -2.99 -8.48
N ILE A 86 1.28 -3.74 -8.65
CA ILE A 86 1.39 -4.79 -9.67
C ILE A 86 1.17 -6.13 -8.97
N PRO A 87 0.15 -6.93 -9.34
CA PRO A 87 -0.06 -8.23 -8.74
C PRO A 87 1.20 -9.10 -8.82
N ALA A 88 1.67 -9.60 -7.67
CA ALA A 88 2.88 -10.42 -7.60
C ALA A 88 2.64 -11.90 -7.93
N GLY A 89 1.37 -12.30 -8.10
CA GLY A 89 0.98 -13.71 -8.24
C GLY A 89 0.91 -14.43 -6.88
N LYS A 90 0.92 -15.76 -6.90
CA LYS A 90 1.04 -16.57 -5.68
C LYS A 90 2.48 -16.49 -5.19
N ILE A 91 2.68 -15.85 -4.05
CA ILE A 91 3.91 -15.97 -3.30
C ILE A 91 3.64 -17.06 -2.27
N GLU A 92 4.33 -18.19 -2.41
CA GLU A 92 4.39 -19.19 -1.34
C GLU A 92 5.23 -18.54 -0.24
N THR A 93 4.56 -18.12 0.83
CA THR A 93 5.27 -17.86 2.09
C THR A 93 5.73 -19.22 2.58
N ASP A 94 7.05 -19.40 2.67
CA ASP A 94 7.65 -20.54 3.35
C ASP A 94 7.22 -20.46 4.82
N GLU A 95 6.06 -21.05 5.14
CA GLU A 95 5.67 -21.36 6.51
C GLU A 95 6.51 -22.57 6.94
N GLU A 96 7.59 -22.31 7.68
CA GLU A 96 8.28 -23.31 8.51
C GLU A 96 7.51 -23.60 9.81
#